data_AF-A0A5K1HQT6-F1
#
_entry.id   AF-A0A5K1HQT6-F1
#
_cell.length_a   1.000
_cell.length_b   1.000
_cell.length_c   1.000
_cell.angle_alpha   90.00
_cell.angle_beta   90.00
_cell.angle_gamma   90.00
#
_symmetry.space_group_name_H-M   'P 1'
#
loop_
_entity.id
_entity.type
_entity.pdbx_description
1 polymer ?
#
loop_
_entity_poly.entity_id
_entity_poly.type
_entity_poly.pdbx_seq_one_letter_code
_entity_poly.pdbx_strand_id
1 'polypeptide(L)' 'MPQSLGKSGNFSSKARSNSRIWGDLSSIEMIGGGSRVPIFIRTVSEAFGMETQRTLNSSECIARGAGLFQP' A
#
# COMPACT_ATOMS: atom_id res chain seq x y z
N MET A 1 18.69 24.36 15.20
CA MET A 1 19.11 23.43 14.14
C MET A 1 19.76 22.20 14.78
N PRO A 2 19.06 21.07 14.95
CA PRO A 2 19.70 19.77 14.86
C PRO A 2 19.72 19.32 13.39
N GLN A 3 20.76 18.57 13.06
CA GLN A 3 21.37 18.48 11.74
C GLN A 3 20.65 17.53 10.77
N SER A 4 20.88 17.79 9.48
CA SER A 4 20.46 17.01 8.33
C SER A 4 21.05 15.59 8.33
N LEU A 5 20.19 14.56 8.43
CA LEU A 5 20.52 13.19 8.04
C LEU A 5 19.36 12.62 7.20
N GLY A 6 19.68 12.28 5.94
CA GLY A 6 18.95 11.50 4.95
C GLY A 6 17.43 11.32 5.07
N LYS A 7 16.67 11.82 4.08
CA LYS A 7 15.27 11.44 3.83
C LYS A 7 15.17 9.98 3.30
N SER A 8 15.58 8.98 4.08
CA SER A 8 15.26 7.57 3.84
C SER A 8 14.03 7.17 4.66
N GLY A 9 12.95 7.93 4.53
CA GLY A 9 11.68 7.60 5.16
C GLY A 9 11.12 6.32 4.53
N ASN A 10 11.23 5.21 5.25
CA ASN A 10 10.57 3.96 4.90
C ASN A 10 9.07 4.20 4.63
N PHE A 11 8.54 3.64 3.54
CA PHE A 11 7.17 3.89 3.08
C PHE A 11 6.11 3.61 4.16
N SER A 12 6.36 2.61 5.03
CA SER A 12 5.46 2.28 6.13
C SER A 12 5.28 3.43 7.13
N SER A 13 6.35 4.13 7.52
CA SER A 13 6.24 5.24 8.49
C SER A 13 5.50 6.43 7.90
N LYS A 14 5.66 6.67 6.60
CA LYS A 14 5.01 7.79 5.89
C LYS A 14 3.55 7.52 5.57
N ALA A 15 3.22 6.28 5.19
CA ALA A 15 1.83 5.84 5.14
C ALA A 15 1.20 5.97 6.53
N ARG A 16 1.92 5.54 7.58
CA ARG A 16 1.50 5.57 8.98
C ARG A 16 1.23 6.97 9.55
N SER A 17 1.98 7.98 9.11
CA SER A 17 1.76 9.34 9.59
C SER A 17 0.56 10.05 8.97
N ASN A 18 0.13 9.65 7.77
CA ASN A 18 -0.79 10.46 6.96
C ASN A 18 -2.25 9.99 6.99
N SER A 19 -2.53 8.75 7.39
CA SER A 19 -3.91 8.29 7.56
C SER A 19 -4.43 8.59 8.97
N ARG A 20 -5.73 8.86 9.12
CA ARG A 20 -6.39 9.05 10.43
C ARG A 20 -7.16 7.81 10.90
N ILE A 21 -7.04 6.67 10.20
CA ILE A 21 -7.99 5.54 10.28
C ILE A 21 -7.32 4.20 10.67
N TRP A 22 -6.26 4.24 11.47
CA TRP A 22 -5.42 3.08 11.84
C TRP A 22 -6.13 1.92 12.57
N GLY A 23 -7.41 2.04 12.92
CA GLY A 23 -8.18 1.02 13.63
C GLY A 23 -9.15 0.19 12.77
N ASP A 24 -9.55 0.69 11.59
CA ASP A 24 -10.66 0.12 10.80
C ASP A 24 -10.20 -0.46 9.44
N LEU A 25 -8.98 -0.98 9.37
CA LEU A 25 -8.49 -1.60 8.13
C LEU A 25 -9.20 -2.95 7.90
N SER A 26 -10.05 -3.03 6.89
CA SER A 26 -10.85 -4.24 6.61
C SER A 26 -10.15 -5.22 5.66
N SER A 27 -9.39 -4.72 4.69
CA SER A 27 -8.67 -5.53 3.71
C SER A 27 -7.45 -4.80 3.16
N ILE A 28 -6.48 -5.58 2.68
CA ILE A 28 -5.29 -5.08 1.99
C ILE A 28 -5.29 -5.72 0.61
N GLU A 29 -5.23 -4.92 -0.44
CA GLU A 29 -5.27 -5.40 -1.83
C GLU A 29 -3.97 -5.03 -2.55
N MET A 30 -3.31 -6.02 -3.15
CA MET A 30 -1.99 -5.86 -3.77
C MET A 30 -2.10 -5.76 -5.29
N ILE A 31 -1.75 -4.59 -5.83
CA ILE A 31 -1.82 -4.28 -7.27
C ILE A 31 -0.42 -4.01 -7.84
N GLY A 32 -0.26 -4.16 -9.15
CA GLY A 32 0.96 -3.81 -9.88
C GLY A 32 2.02 -4.91 -9.91
N GLY A 33 2.90 -4.84 -10.90
CA GLY A 33 3.90 -5.89 -11.20
C GLY A 33 4.83 -6.25 -10.05
N GLY A 34 5.39 -5.23 -9.41
CA GLY A 34 6.35 -5.38 -8.31
C GLY A 34 5.78 -6.03 -7.04
N SER A 35 4.45 -5.98 -6.87
CA SER A 35 3.78 -6.59 -5.71
C SER A 35 3.88 -8.11 -5.69
N ARG A 36 4.26 -8.75 -6.82
CA ARG A 36 4.44 -10.21 -6.96
C ARG A 36 5.70 -10.74 -6.31
N VAL A 37 6.67 -9.89 -6.01
CA VAL A 37 7.90 -10.33 -5.36
C VAL A 37 7.57 -10.68 -3.89
N PRO A 38 7.94 -11.89 -3.40
CA PRO A 38 7.56 -12.37 -2.08
C PRO A 38 7.93 -11.44 -0.92
N ILE A 39 9.02 -10.68 -1.05
CA ILE A 39 9.47 -9.75 -0.01
C ILE A 39 8.44 -8.64 0.26
N PHE A 40 7.71 -8.18 -0.76
CA PHE A 40 6.68 -7.15 -0.57
C PHE A 40 5.47 -7.70 0.15
N ILE A 41 5.02 -8.91 -0.22
CA ILE A 41 3.89 -9.59 0.45
C ILE A 41 4.18 -9.72 1.94
N ARG A 42 5.38 -10.22 2.28
CA ARG A 42 5.81 -10.39 3.66
C ARG A 42 5.97 -9.05 4.40
N THR A 43 6.61 -8.07 3.79
CA THR A 43 6.80 -6.75 4.41
C THR A 43 5.48 -6.06 4.71
N VAL A 44 4.51 -6.13 3.78
CA VAL A 44 3.18 -5.53 3.96
C VAL A 44 2.40 -6.32 5.01
N SER A 45 2.42 -7.66 4.97
CA SER A 45 1.73 -8.47 5.96
C SER A 45 2.27 -8.24 7.38
N GLU A 46 3.59 -8.15 7.55
CA GLU A 46 4.24 -7.83 8.83
C GLU A 46 3.93 -6.39 9.29
N ALA A 47 3.84 -5.43 8.36
CA ALA A 47 3.57 -4.04 8.69
C ALA A 47 2.15 -3.78 9.18
N PHE A 48 1.17 -4.53 8.67
CA PHE A 48 -0.25 -4.34 8.99
C PHE A 48 -0.86 -5.48 9.84
N GLY A 49 -0.13 -6.58 10.04
CA GLY A 49 -0.62 -7.73 10.80
C GLY A 49 -1.80 -8.45 10.15
N MET A 50 -2.00 -8.26 8.85
CA MET A 50 -3.12 -8.80 8.07
C MET A 50 -2.61 -9.50 6.81
N GLU A 51 -3.39 -10.44 6.29
CA GLU A 51 -3.10 -11.10 5.02
C GLU A 51 -3.40 -10.17 3.83
N THR A 52 -2.51 -10.16 2.85
CA THR A 52 -2.68 -9.37 1.63
C THR A 52 -3.49 -10.14 0.59
N GLN A 53 -4.47 -9.49 -0.03
CA GLN A 53 -5.37 -10.06 -1.04
C GLN A 53 -5.00 -9.62 -2.46
N ARG A 54 -5.51 -10.38 -3.44
CA ARG A 54 -5.37 -10.15 -4.89
C ARG A 54 -6.67 -10.43 -5.63
N THR A 55 -7.76 -9.98 -5.04
CA THR A 55 -9.10 -10.20 -5.59
C THR A 55 -9.33 -9.36 -6.86
N LEU A 56 -8.68 -8.20 -6.95
CA LEU A 56 -8.73 -7.32 -8.11
C LEU A 56 -7.71 -7.74 -9.16
N ASN A 57 -8.09 -7.56 -10.43
CA ASN A 57 -7.15 -7.73 -11.52
C ASN A 57 -6.03 -6.68 -11.42
N SER A 58 -4.83 -7.15 -11.11
CA SER A 58 -3.66 -6.31 -10.86
C SER A 58 -3.17 -5.43 -12.02
N SER A 59 -3.59 -5.73 -13.26
CA SER A 59 -3.12 -5.04 -14.47
C SER A 59 -4.13 -4.01 -14.99
N GLU A 60 -5.42 -4.24 -14.74
CA GLU A 60 -6.50 -3.48 -15.38
C GLU A 60 -7.44 -2.80 -14.39
N CYS A 61 -7.38 -3.11 -13.08
CA CYS A 61 -8.30 -2.50 -12.10
C CYS A 61 -8.21 -0.97 -12.08
N ILE A 62 -7.02 -0.43 -12.32
CA ILE A 62 -6.79 1.01 -12.43
C ILE A 62 -7.49 1.58 -13.67
N ALA A 63 -7.31 0.95 -14.83
CA ALA A 63 -7.94 1.41 -16.08
C ALA A 63 -9.47 1.30 -16.03
N ARG A 64 -10.00 0.19 -15.49
CA ARG A 64 -11.46 0.03 -15.29
C ARG A 64 -12.02 1.03 -14.29
N GLY A 65 -11.35 1.25 -13.16
CA GLY A 65 -11.77 2.24 -12.18
C GLY A 65 -11.77 3.66 -12.75
N ALA A 66 -10.75 3.99 -13.56
CA ALA A 66 -10.68 5.28 -14.26
C ALA A 66 -11.81 5.44 -15.30
N GLY A 67 -12.17 4.38 -16.03
CA GLY A 67 -13.28 4.40 -16.98
C GLY A 67 -14.67 4.48 -16.32
N LEU A 68 -14.81 3.98 -15.09
CA LEU A 68 -16.03 4.09 -14.29
C LEU A 68 -16.22 5.49 -13.71
N PHE A 69 -15.12 6.23 -13.46
CA PHE A 69 -15.20 7.60 -12.96
C PHE A 69 -15.81 8.51 -14.04
N GLN A 70 -17.14 8.63 -13.99
CA GLN A 70 -17.91 9.58 -14.76
C GLN A 70 -18.30 10.74 -13.83
N PRO A 71 -18.00 11.99 -14.18
CA PRO A 71 -18.29 13.17 -13.37
C PRO A 71 -19.80 13.47 -13.28
#